data_AF-A0A9P0FD41-F1
#
_entry.id   AF-A0A9P0FD41-F1
#
_cell.length_a   1.000
_cell.length_b   1.000
_cell.length_c   1.000
_cell.angle_alpha   90.00
_cell.angle_beta   90.00
_cell.angle_gamma   90.00
#
_symmetry.space_group_name_H-M   'P 1'
#
loop_
_entity.id
_entity.type
_entity.pdbx_description
1 polymer ?
#
loop_
_entity_poly.entity_id
_entity_poly.type
_entity_poly.pdbx_seq_one_letter_code
_entity_poly.pdbx_strand_id
1 'polypeptide(L)'
;MSLVCCDQLNEKCMFGACSACKTKVDEFLHLNFDVSSVTIRNKWKEIEGFLQVAEEKKEVAAVVNELNQEITYFKKHCFIKNQQPNYFESCKEAQNPLDAVVQIDFSENASLTSQNEIQSAH
;
A
#
# COMPACT_ATOMS: atom_id res chain seq x y z
N MET A 1 -8.86 -13.57 -1.72
CA MET A 1 -8.36 -12.63 -0.69
C MET A 1 -8.76 -13.01 0.76
N SER A 2 -9.32 -14.20 1.02
CA SER A 2 -9.56 -14.73 2.39
C SER A 2 -8.29 -15.12 3.16
N LEU A 3 -7.14 -15.08 2.46
CA LEU A 3 -5.82 -15.54 2.92
C LEU A 3 -5.15 -14.55 3.88
N VAL A 4 -5.45 -13.25 3.80
CA VAL A 4 -4.78 -12.20 4.60
C VAL A 4 -5.75 -11.35 5.44
N CYS A 5 -7.06 -11.50 5.20
CA CYS A 5 -8.12 -10.93 6.03
C CYS A 5 -9.40 -11.77 5.93
N CYS A 6 -10.32 -11.59 6.88
CA CYS A 6 -11.62 -12.27 6.87
C CYS A 6 -12.61 -11.60 5.93
N ASP A 7 -12.65 -10.27 5.93
CA ASP A 7 -13.53 -9.46 5.10
C ASP A 7 -12.78 -8.19 4.66
N GLN A 8 -12.86 -7.87 3.38
CA GLN A 8 -12.22 -6.69 2.78
C GLN A 8 -13.06 -5.42 2.94
N LEU A 9 -14.36 -5.55 3.19
CA LEU A 9 -15.28 -4.44 3.42
C LEU A 9 -15.35 -4.07 4.90
N ASN A 10 -14.78 -4.89 5.78
CA ASN A 10 -14.74 -4.62 7.21
C ASN A 10 -13.47 -3.85 7.58
N GLU A 11 -13.66 -2.65 8.12
CA GLU A 11 -12.56 -1.77 8.55
C GLU A 11 -11.63 -2.46 9.55
N LYS A 12 -12.18 -3.13 10.57
CA LYS A 12 -11.36 -3.82 11.60
C LYS A 12 -10.46 -4.90 10.99
N CYS A 13 -10.96 -5.62 9.98
CA CYS A 13 -10.19 -6.64 9.27
C CYS A 13 -9.04 -6.04 8.45
N MET A 14 -9.28 -4.88 7.81
CA MET A 14 -8.30 -4.22 6.94
C MET A 14 -7.30 -3.34 7.71
N PHE A 15 -7.65 -2.87 8.91
CA PHE A 15 -6.80 -2.02 9.75
C PHE A 15 -5.98 -2.79 10.80
N GLY A 16 -6.11 -4.12 10.86
CA GLY A 16 -5.34 -4.97 11.78
C GLY A 16 -5.93 -5.09 13.19
N ALA A 17 -7.18 -4.64 13.40
CA ALA A 17 -7.88 -4.73 14.68
C ALA A 17 -8.67 -6.05 14.86
N CYS A 18 -8.83 -6.84 13.79
CA CYS A 18 -9.53 -8.12 13.85
C CYS A 18 -8.61 -9.24 14.38
N SER A 19 -8.96 -9.81 15.54
CA SER A 19 -8.21 -10.92 16.17
C SER A 19 -8.09 -12.14 15.25
N ALA A 20 -9.16 -12.49 14.52
CA ALA A 20 -9.17 -13.62 13.59
C ALA A 20 -8.31 -13.39 12.33
N CYS A 21 -7.93 -12.15 12.02
CA CYS A 21 -7.03 -11.85 10.90
C CYS A 21 -5.55 -11.82 11.31
N LYS A 22 -5.27 -11.76 12.62
CA LYS A 22 -3.92 -11.49 13.12
C LYS A 22 -2.92 -12.58 12.73
N THR A 23 -3.34 -13.83 12.73
CA THR A 23 -2.47 -14.97 12.40
C THR A 23 -2.49 -15.34 10.93
N LYS A 24 -3.53 -14.94 10.18
CA LYS A 24 -3.69 -15.32 8.76
C LYS A 24 -2.55 -14.86 7.88
N VAL A 25 -2.00 -13.68 8.14
CA VAL A 25 -0.88 -13.14 7.35
C VAL A 25 0.38 -13.95 7.60
N ASP A 26 0.73 -14.19 8.86
CA ASP A 26 1.88 -15.01 9.25
C ASP A 26 1.75 -16.44 8.71
N GLU A 27 0.57 -17.07 8.89
CA GLU A 27 0.27 -18.39 8.36
C GLU A 27 0.44 -18.45 6.84
N PHE A 28 -0.13 -17.47 6.11
CA PHE A 28 0.00 -17.40 4.65
C PHE A 28 1.46 -17.29 4.21
N LEU A 29 2.27 -16.46 4.87
CA LEU A 29 3.67 -16.28 4.49
C LEU A 29 4.51 -17.52 4.83
N HIS A 30 4.34 -18.11 6.01
CA HIS A 30 5.10 -19.29 6.42
C HIS A 30 4.72 -20.58 5.68
N LEU A 31 3.48 -20.69 5.17
CA LEU A 31 3.04 -21.85 4.39
C LEU A 31 3.59 -21.85 2.95
N ASN A 32 3.94 -20.69 2.40
CA ASN A 32 4.27 -20.55 0.98
C ASN A 32 5.77 -20.33 0.70
N PHE A 33 6.58 -20.05 1.73
CA PHE A 33 8.00 -19.74 1.57
C PHE A 33 8.89 -20.62 2.44
N ASP A 34 9.93 -21.19 1.84
CA ASP A 34 11.03 -21.80 2.59
C ASP A 34 11.90 -20.71 3.22
N VAL A 35 11.57 -20.38 4.47
CA VAL A 35 12.22 -19.32 5.26
C VAL A 35 13.69 -19.60 5.57
N SER A 36 14.15 -20.84 5.42
CA SER A 36 15.55 -21.22 5.65
C SER A 36 16.49 -20.88 4.49
N SER A 37 15.92 -20.54 3.33
CA SER A 37 16.68 -20.24 2.11
C SER A 37 17.07 -18.77 2.01
N VAL A 38 17.99 -18.48 1.08
CA VAL A 38 18.40 -17.12 0.73
C VAL A 38 17.84 -16.78 -0.64
N THR A 39 17.28 -15.57 -0.78
CA THR A 39 16.75 -15.05 -2.03
C THR A 39 17.52 -13.82 -2.49
N ILE A 40 17.45 -13.57 -3.80
CA ILE A 40 17.91 -12.33 -4.42
C ILE A 40 16.64 -11.54 -4.78
N ARG A 41 16.59 -10.25 -4.45
CA ARG A 41 15.48 -9.37 -4.83
C ARG A 41 15.99 -8.00 -5.27
N ASN A 42 15.22 -7.36 -6.12
CA ASN A 42 15.41 -5.95 -6.46
C ASN A 42 14.58 -5.08 -5.52
N LYS A 43 15.19 -4.07 -4.90
CA LYS A 43 14.50 -3.11 -4.05
C LYS A 43 14.97 -1.69 -4.38
N TRP A 44 14.02 -0.76 -4.42
CA TRP A 44 14.33 0.65 -4.51
C TRP A 44 15.01 1.11 -3.21
N LYS A 45 16.18 1.73 -3.35
CA LYS A 45 16.94 2.34 -2.25
C LYS A 45 17.30 3.76 -2.62
N GLU A 46 17.33 4.62 -1.62
CA GLU A 46 17.92 5.94 -1.75
C GLU A 46 19.44 5.82 -1.63
N ILE A 47 20.13 6.18 -2.70
CA ILE A 47 21.60 6.21 -2.79
C ILE A 47 21.97 7.62 -3.23
N GLU A 48 22.69 8.34 -2.36
CA GLU A 48 23.13 9.71 -2.63
C GLU A 48 21.97 10.67 -3.00
N GLY A 49 20.80 10.48 -2.38
CA GLY A 49 19.61 11.30 -2.62
C GLY A 49 18.78 10.87 -3.84
N PHE A 50 19.18 9.84 -4.57
CA PHE A 50 18.46 9.32 -5.73
C PHE A 50 17.88 7.93 -5.46
N LEU A 51 16.65 7.69 -5.90
CA LEU A 51 16.07 6.35 -5.89
C LEU A 51 16.68 5.50 -6.99
N GLN A 52 17.34 4.42 -6.61
CA GLN A 52 17.94 3.44 -7.52
C GLN A 52 17.48 2.03 -7.16
N VAL A 53 17.34 1.17 -8.17
CA VAL A 53 17.08 -0.25 -7.93
C VAL A 53 18.40 -0.91 -7.56
N ALA A 54 18.47 -1.45 -6.35
CA ALA A 54 19.59 -2.25 -5.89
C ALA A 54 19.18 -3.72 -5.79
N GLU A 55 20.06 -4.60 -6.23
CA GLU A 55 19.94 -6.03 -5.96
C GLU A 55 20.37 -6.31 -4.51
N GLU A 56 19.55 -7.06 -3.78
CA GLU A 56 19.82 -7.47 -2.42
C GLU A 56 19.72 -8.99 -2.28
N LYS A 57 20.79 -9.59 -1.77
CA LYS A 57 20.79 -10.97 -1.30
C LYS A 57 20.39 -11.00 0.18
N LYS A 58 19.28 -11.65 0.51
CA LYS A 58 18.71 -11.67 1.86
C LYS A 58 18.05 -13.00 2.19
N GLU A 59 18.05 -13.38 3.46
CA GLU A 59 17.30 -14.55 3.94
C GLU A 59 15.80 -14.37 3.69
N VAL A 60 15.14 -15.43 3.25
CA VAL A 60 13.69 -15.41 2.97
C VAL A 60 12.90 -15.10 4.24
N ALA A 61 13.31 -15.60 5.41
CA ALA A 61 12.71 -15.25 6.70
C ALA A 61 12.65 -13.73 6.91
N ALA A 62 13.72 -13.01 6.61
CA ALA A 62 13.78 -11.57 6.80
C ALA A 62 12.94 -10.82 5.76
N VAL A 63 12.85 -11.32 4.52
CA VAL A 63 11.95 -10.78 3.48
C VAL A 63 10.49 -10.98 3.85
N VAL A 64 10.12 -12.14 4.37
CA VAL A 64 8.78 -12.46 4.86
C VAL A 64 8.36 -11.51 5.99
N ASN A 65 9.26 -11.25 6.95
CA ASN A 65 8.98 -10.29 8.02
C ASN A 65 8.75 -8.87 7.50
N GLU A 66 9.51 -8.41 6.51
CA GLU A 66 9.26 -7.11 5.85
C GLU A 66 7.89 -7.11 5.15
N LEU A 67 7.57 -8.15 4.38
CA LEU A 67 6.28 -8.26 3.70
C LEU A 67 5.10 -8.23 4.68
N ASN A 68 5.23 -8.84 5.87
CA ASN A 68 4.19 -8.80 6.89
C ASN A 68 3.90 -7.36 7.37
N GLN A 69 4.94 -6.54 7.52
CA GLN A 69 4.80 -5.13 7.88
C GLN A 69 4.09 -4.37 6.74
N GLU A 70 4.52 -4.57 5.50
CA GLU A 70 3.95 -3.92 4.31
C GLU A 70 2.50 -4.33 4.05
N ILE A 71 2.12 -5.59 4.28
CA ILE A 71 0.76 -6.09 4.10
C ILE A 71 -0.24 -5.32 4.96
N THR A 72 0.15 -4.89 6.16
CA THR A 72 -0.73 -4.10 7.03
C THR A 72 -1.03 -2.74 6.40
N TYR A 73 -0.03 -2.07 5.82
CA TYR A 73 -0.23 -0.82 5.09
C TYR A 73 -1.03 -1.03 3.81
N PHE A 74 -0.71 -2.07 3.05
CA PHE A 74 -1.40 -2.44 1.82
C PHE A 74 -2.89 -2.69 2.06
N LYS A 75 -3.26 -3.41 3.13
CA LYS A 75 -4.66 -3.64 3.48
C LYS A 75 -5.40 -2.33 3.76
N LYS A 76 -4.81 -1.41 4.51
CA LYS A 76 -5.40 -0.09 4.76
C LYS A 76 -5.60 0.68 3.46
N HIS A 77 -4.58 0.70 2.60
CA HIS A 77 -4.66 1.32 1.28
C HIS A 77 -5.81 0.74 0.44
N CYS A 78 -5.88 -0.59 0.33
CA CYS A 78 -6.96 -1.25 -0.41
C CYS A 78 -8.34 -0.92 0.15
N PHE A 79 -8.50 -0.89 1.47
CA PHE A 79 -9.79 -0.52 2.09
C PHE A 79 -10.18 0.91 1.70
N ILE A 80 -9.29 1.88 1.93
CA ILE A 80 -9.58 3.29 1.63
C ILE A 80 -9.89 3.46 0.15
N LYS A 81 -9.07 2.90 -0.74
CA LYS A 81 -9.28 2.92 -2.19
C LYS A 81 -10.66 2.39 -2.58
N ASN A 82 -11.14 1.33 -1.92
CA ASN A 82 -12.45 0.74 -2.20
C ASN A 82 -13.61 1.57 -1.64
N GLN A 83 -13.40 2.31 -0.54
CA GLN A 83 -14.44 3.17 0.05
C GLN A 83 -14.55 4.53 -0.64
N GLN A 84 -13.45 5.04 -1.20
CA GLN A 84 -13.38 6.36 -1.83
C GLN A 84 -14.45 6.61 -2.92
N PRO A 85 -14.74 5.67 -3.85
CA PRO A 85 -15.78 5.89 -4.87
C PRO A 85 -17.16 6.08 -4.25
N ASN A 86 -17.54 5.25 -3.28
CA ASN A 86 -18.84 5.35 -2.62
C ASN A 86 -18.98 6.66 -1.85
N TYR A 87 -17.90 7.07 -1.16
CA TYR A 87 -17.88 8.35 -0.46
C TYR A 87 -18.01 9.52 -1.45
N PHE A 88 -17.28 9.48 -2.56
CA PHE A 88 -17.35 10.52 -3.59
C PHE A 88 -18.75 10.66 -4.20
N GLU A 89 -19.41 9.54 -4.54
CA GLU A 89 -20.79 9.57 -5.02
C GLU A 89 -21.76 10.12 -3.96
N SER A 90 -21.59 9.76 -2.69
CA SER A 90 -22.40 10.34 -1.61
C SER A 90 -22.23 11.86 -1.46
N CYS A 91 -21.02 12.38 -1.70
CA CYS A 91 -20.78 13.82 -1.72
C CYS A 91 -21.50 14.50 -2.89
N LYS A 92 -21.51 13.88 -4.07
CA LYS A 92 -22.23 14.41 -5.24
C LYS A 92 -23.74 14.44 -5.02
N GLU A 93 -24.30 13.41 -4.40
CA GLU A 93 -25.73 13.34 -4.09
C GLU A 93 -26.15 14.38 -3.03
N ALA A 94 -25.26 14.69 -2.09
CA ALA A 94 -25.50 15.66 -1.02
C ALA A 94 -25.18 17.12 -1.39
N GLN A 95 -24.71 17.40 -2.62
CA GLN A 95 -24.23 18.75 -2.97
C GLN A 95 -25.39 19.76 -3.12
N ASN A 96 -25.17 21.00 -2.69
CA ASN A 96 -26.07 22.10 -3.03
C ASN A 96 -25.76 22.64 -4.43
N PRO A 97 -26.68 23.39 -5.07
CA PRO A 97 -26.45 23.96 -6.40
C PRO A 97 -25.25 24.94 -6.50
N LEU A 98 -24.72 25.41 -5.37
CA LEU A 98 -23.57 26.32 -5.31
C LEU A 98 -22.26 25.60 -4.96
N ASP A 99 -22.33 24.31 -4.68
CA ASP A 99 -21.17 23.49 -4.31
C ASP A 99 -20.65 22.71 -5.53
N ALA A 100 -19.36 22.43 -5.55
CA ALA A 100 -18.72 21.54 -6.51
C ALA A 100 -17.90 20.48 -5.78
N VAL A 101 -18.08 19.22 -6.16
CA VAL A 101 -17.31 18.09 -5.62
C VAL A 101 -16.20 17.72 -6.61
N VAL A 102 -14.95 17.75 -6.14
CA VAL A 102 -13.77 17.47 -6.96
C VAL A 102 -13.00 16.29 -6.37
N GLN A 103 -12.65 15.33 -7.22
CA GLN A 103 -11.73 14.25 -6.86
C GLN A 103 -10.30 14.70 -7.16
N ILE A 104 -9.41 14.59 -6.18
CA ILE A 104 -7.99 14.93 -6.32
C ILE A 104 -7.17 13.65 -6.23
N ASP A 105 -6.36 13.37 -7.26
CA ASP A 105 -5.36 12.30 -7.22
C ASP A 105 -4.02 12.87 -6.71
N PHE A 106 -3.58 12.41 -5.54
CA PHE A 106 -2.32 12.86 -4.96
C PHE A 106 -1.08 12.32 -5.69
N SER A 107 -1.18 11.23 -6.45
CA SER A 107 -0.04 10.65 -7.16
C SER A 107 0.39 11.51 -8.36
N GLU A 108 -0.55 12.13 -9.06
CA GLU A 108 -0.25 13.15 -10.08
C GLU A 108 0.28 14.46 -9.45
N ASN A 109 -0.21 14.84 -8.28
CA ASN A 109 0.24 16.06 -7.60
C ASN A 109 1.65 15.97 -6.98
N ALA A 110 2.07 14.78 -6.53
CA ALA A 110 3.46 14.56 -6.14
C ALA A 110 4.40 14.72 -7.35
N SER A 111 3.96 14.25 -8.52
CA SER A 111 4.68 14.40 -9.80
C SER A 111 4.89 15.87 -10.17
N LEU A 112 3.94 16.75 -9.86
CA LEU A 112 4.04 18.19 -10.09
C LEU A 112 5.14 18.88 -9.25
N THR A 113 5.45 18.37 -8.06
CA THR A 113 6.53 18.92 -7.23
C THR A 113 7.90 18.58 -7.82
N SER A 114 8.07 17.35 -8.32
CA SER A 114 9.27 16.89 -9.02
C SER A 114 9.42 17.42 -10.45
N GLN A 115 8.34 17.88 -11.11
CA GLN A 115 8.42 18.48 -12.45
C GLN A 115 9.00 19.90 -12.44
N ASN A 116 8.85 20.65 -11.34
CA ASN A 116 9.48 21.96 -11.20
C ASN A 116 11.02 21.88 -11.14
N GLU A 117 11.59 20.78 -10.65
CA GLU A 117 13.05 20.59 -10.69
C GLU A 117 13.57 20.37 -12.12
N ILE A 118 12.78 19.71 -12.97
CA ILE A 118 13.17 19.45 -14.37
C ILE A 118 13.02 20.72 -15.23
N GLN A 119 12.06 21.61 -14.93
CA GLN A 119 11.85 22.84 -15.71
C GLN A 119 12.73 24.03 -15.27
N SER A 120 13.36 24.00 -14.10
CA SER A 120 14.35 25.02 -13.70
C SER A 120 15.74 24.80 -14.33
N ALA A 121 15.93 23.73 -15.11
CA ALA A 121 17.19 23.39 -15.79
C ALA A 121 17.21 23.78 -17.29
N HIS A 122 16.34 24.72 -17.70
CA HIS A 122 16.31 25.30 -19.05
C HIS A 122 16.55 26.81 -19.02
#